data_AF-A0A2G2G535-F1
#
_entry.id   AF-A0A2G2G535-F1
#
_cell.length_a   1.000
_cell.length_b   1.000
_cell.length_c   1.000
_cell.angle_alpha   90.00
_cell.angle_beta   90.00
_cell.angle_gamma   90.00
#
_symmetry.space_group_name_H-M   'P 1'
#
loop_
_entity.id
_entity.type
_entity.pdbx_description
1 polymer ?
#
loop_
_entity_poly.entity_id
_entity_poly.type
_entity_poly.pdbx_seq_one_letter_code
_entity_poly.pdbx_strand_id
1 'polypeptide(L)'
;MAGQAIIPTNKKDPTGAGRRVRGAQNNFAKRIRLSYLEIIKIVDTFEFEVLKINLADVLLTVCMEINESNHDDTFNQLVINAALNKDTDYLRAAISLQCEKIDYACCELSTNEAFYEYKTNPAQLANVNQTIRAIIDRIFMVDTNNNNVGPNRAKDLWFMSQYVEPSYLQGTAQEMANLSNQSEVYAATRPNVEALLFSEPYQRRIGLLASREFELMQGFTDDVVKSTQQILSSGMAAGQSPTVVARSLKKMFDVKQDEKGSYHGSMARANEIARTEIVGAARDARLDESLQADKEFGFNSKLMHISALVPTTRHTHAVLHGELRTQSVVRNWYLINGNKINCLCNEVTVLLDDDGEPLNTRPIKQARKERKARLGV
;
A
#
# COMPACT_ATOMS: atom_id res chain seq x y z
N MET A 1 -46.61 -8.51 0.34
CA MET A 1 -45.65 -9.13 -0.61
C MET A 1 -44.28 -8.63 -0.24
N ALA A 2 -43.30 -9.52 -0.06
CA ALA A 2 -41.91 -9.13 0.22
C ALA A 2 -41.40 -8.17 -0.88
N GLY A 3 -40.75 -7.08 -0.48
CA GLY A 3 -40.14 -6.15 -1.42
C GLY A 3 -38.94 -6.77 -2.15
N GLN A 4 -38.51 -6.16 -3.24
CA GLN A 4 -37.33 -6.61 -3.98
C GLN A 4 -36.01 -6.21 -3.28
N ALA A 5 -34.95 -6.97 -3.48
CA ALA A 5 -33.62 -6.57 -3.02
C ALA A 5 -33.20 -5.20 -3.61
N ILE A 6 -32.59 -4.35 -2.78
CA ILE A 6 -32.19 -2.98 -3.14
C ILE A 6 -30.86 -3.00 -3.88
N ILE A 7 -30.87 -2.53 -5.13
CA ILE A 7 -29.69 -2.51 -6.01
C ILE A 7 -29.01 -1.15 -5.96
N PRO A 8 -27.65 -1.09 -5.94
CA PRO A 8 -26.93 0.16 -5.97
C PRO A 8 -27.31 1.04 -7.17
N THR A 9 -27.66 2.29 -6.91
CA THR A 9 -28.00 3.27 -7.96
C THR A 9 -26.80 3.59 -8.84
N ASN A 10 -25.61 3.73 -8.26
CA ASN A 10 -24.38 3.96 -8.99
C ASN A 10 -23.67 2.64 -9.30
N LYS A 11 -23.82 2.16 -10.54
CA LYS A 11 -23.19 0.91 -10.97
C LYS A 11 -21.67 0.95 -11.00
N LYS A 12 -21.05 2.12 -11.16
CA LYS A 12 -19.58 2.25 -11.18
C LYS A 12 -18.97 2.37 -9.79
N ASP A 13 -19.80 2.62 -8.78
CA ASP A 13 -19.44 2.60 -7.36
C ASP A 13 -20.53 1.86 -6.57
N PRO A 14 -20.65 0.52 -6.74
CA PRO A 14 -21.70 -0.27 -6.12
C PRO A 14 -21.78 -0.16 -4.60
N THR A 15 -20.66 0.12 -3.92
CA THR A 15 -20.65 0.32 -2.47
C THR A 15 -21.01 1.76 -2.07
N GLY A 16 -20.83 2.73 -2.98
CA GLY A 16 -20.98 4.15 -2.70
C GLY A 16 -19.85 4.73 -1.86
N ALA A 17 -18.69 4.07 -1.82
CA ALA A 17 -17.55 4.44 -0.98
C ALA A 17 -16.55 5.36 -1.70
N GLY A 18 -16.70 5.59 -3.01
CA GLY A 18 -15.70 6.25 -3.84
C GLY A 18 -15.30 7.66 -3.39
N ARG A 19 -16.23 8.45 -2.82
CA ARG A 19 -15.89 9.77 -2.25
C ARG A 19 -14.98 9.64 -1.03
N ARG A 20 -15.23 8.68 -0.13
CA ARG A 20 -14.40 8.45 1.06
C ARG A 20 -13.03 7.92 0.67
N VAL A 21 -12.97 7.01 -0.29
CA VAL A 21 -11.70 6.52 -0.86
C VAL A 21 -10.83 7.69 -1.33
N ARG A 22 -11.38 8.59 -2.17
CA ARG A 22 -10.62 9.78 -2.62
C ARG A 22 -10.19 10.68 -1.46
N GLY A 23 -11.05 10.85 -0.45
CA GLY A 23 -10.72 11.60 0.76
C GLY A 23 -9.52 11.01 1.51
N ALA A 24 -9.53 9.68 1.72
CA ALA A 24 -8.44 8.97 2.37
C ALA A 24 -7.14 9.04 1.56
N GLN A 25 -7.21 8.83 0.24
CA GLN A 25 -6.05 8.94 -0.65
C GLN A 25 -5.40 10.33 -0.57
N ASN A 26 -6.21 11.39 -0.53
CA ASN A 26 -5.71 12.75 -0.34
C ASN A 26 -5.08 12.96 1.06
N ASN A 27 -5.64 12.35 2.10
CA ASN A 27 -5.09 12.42 3.45
C ASN A 27 -3.75 11.67 3.55
N PHE A 28 -3.68 10.46 3.00
CA PHE A 28 -2.44 9.71 2.83
C PHE A 28 -1.37 10.51 2.09
N ALA A 29 -1.71 11.13 0.95
CA ALA A 29 -0.76 11.94 0.19
C ALA A 29 -0.19 13.11 1.01
N LYS A 30 -1.02 13.77 1.82
CA LYS A 30 -0.56 14.83 2.74
C LYS A 30 0.40 14.29 3.80
N ARG A 31 0.05 13.16 4.42
CA ARG A 31 0.88 12.51 5.46
C ARG A 31 2.22 12.01 4.89
N ILE A 32 2.20 11.32 3.75
CA ILE A 32 3.41 10.86 3.03
C ILE A 32 4.32 12.04 2.67
N ARG A 33 3.74 13.13 2.15
CA ARG A 33 4.52 14.34 1.84
C ARG A 33 5.14 14.94 3.10
N LEU A 34 4.41 14.99 4.21
CA LEU A 34 4.93 15.50 5.48
C LEU A 34 6.07 14.62 6.01
N SER A 35 5.93 13.29 5.95
CA SER A 35 6.99 12.34 6.33
C SER A 35 8.26 12.58 5.54
N TYR A 36 8.15 12.69 4.22
CA TYR A 36 9.29 13.00 3.35
C TYR A 36 9.96 14.33 3.72
N LEU A 37 9.18 15.39 3.96
CA LEU A 37 9.71 16.71 4.31
C LEU A 37 10.42 16.73 5.67
N GLU A 38 9.93 15.99 6.65
CA GLU A 38 10.57 15.87 7.97
C GLU A 38 11.86 15.02 7.89
N ILE A 39 11.82 13.92 7.15
CA ILE A 39 12.98 13.03 6.99
C ILE A 39 14.13 13.69 6.23
N ILE A 40 13.85 14.47 5.18
CA ILE A 40 14.91 15.18 4.47
C ILE A 40 15.69 16.14 5.36
N LYS A 41 15.02 16.78 6.34
CA LYS A 41 15.73 17.66 7.27
C LYS A 41 16.79 16.90 8.06
N ILE A 42 16.60 15.61 8.33
CA ILE A 42 17.62 14.76 8.97
C ILE A 42 18.80 14.56 8.02
N VAL A 43 18.55 14.31 6.73
CA VAL A 43 19.62 14.16 5.72
C VAL A 43 20.53 15.38 5.70
N ASP A 44 19.96 16.58 5.82
CA ASP A 44 20.71 17.84 5.83
C ASP A 44 21.55 18.04 7.10
N THR A 45 21.34 17.25 8.16
CA THR A 45 22.13 17.33 9.41
C THR A 45 23.37 16.47 9.43
N PHE A 46 23.54 15.57 8.46
CA PHE A 46 24.71 14.70 8.45
C PHE A 46 25.98 15.43 8.01
N GLU A 47 27.01 15.38 8.85
CA GLU A 47 28.34 15.84 8.50
C GLU A 47 29.04 14.80 7.62
N PHE A 48 29.75 15.28 6.59
CA PHE A 48 30.52 14.44 5.67
C PHE A 48 31.79 15.14 5.19
N GLU A 49 32.76 14.35 4.77
CA GLU A 49 33.93 14.80 4.01
C GLU A 49 33.79 14.36 2.54
N VAL A 50 34.28 15.20 1.63
CA VAL A 50 34.25 14.89 0.20
C VAL A 50 35.61 14.37 -0.22
N LEU A 51 35.68 13.09 -0.52
CA LEU A 51 36.84 12.42 -1.08
C LEU A 51 36.74 12.47 -2.61
N LYS A 52 37.64 13.20 -3.25
CA LYS A 52 37.71 13.25 -4.72
C LYS A 52 38.79 12.31 -5.19
N ILE A 53 38.41 11.35 -6.03
CA ILE A 53 39.38 10.46 -6.66
C ILE A 53 39.69 11.03 -8.04
N ASN A 54 40.81 11.71 -8.17
CA ASN A 54 41.25 12.22 -9.47
C ASN A 54 41.97 11.11 -10.24
N LEU A 55 41.81 11.13 -11.57
CA LEU A 55 42.53 10.22 -12.46
C LEU A 55 44.05 10.27 -12.23
N ALA A 56 44.60 11.45 -11.96
CA ALA A 56 46.03 11.63 -11.69
C ALA A 56 46.49 10.94 -10.40
N ASP A 57 45.65 10.93 -9.36
CA ASP A 57 45.98 10.33 -8.06
C ASP A 57 45.94 8.79 -8.16
N VAL A 58 44.96 8.24 -8.89
CA VAL A 58 44.87 6.80 -9.19
C VAL A 58 46.07 6.34 -10.03
N LEU A 59 46.42 7.13 -11.06
CA LEU A 59 47.58 6.87 -11.91
C LEU A 59 48.89 6.86 -11.12
N LEU A 60 49.05 7.77 -10.16
CA LEU A 60 50.26 7.86 -9.33
C LEU A 60 50.41 6.61 -8.44
N THR A 61 49.34 6.18 -7.78
CA THR A 61 49.33 4.97 -6.93
C THR A 61 49.60 3.71 -7.74
N VAL A 62 48.93 3.54 -8.88
CA VAL A 62 49.15 2.41 -9.80
C VAL A 62 50.60 2.40 -10.31
N CYS A 63 51.17 3.56 -10.67
CA CYS A 63 52.57 3.65 -11.09
C CYS A 63 53.56 3.28 -9.96
N MET A 64 53.25 3.61 -8.71
CA MET A 64 54.11 3.25 -7.56
C MET A 64 54.10 1.75 -7.28
N GLU A 65 52.93 1.10 -7.26
CA GLU A 65 52.83 -0.35 -7.03
C GLU A 65 53.37 -1.19 -8.21
N ILE A 66 53.23 -0.69 -9.44
CA ILE A 66 53.85 -1.28 -10.64
C ILE A 66 55.38 -1.30 -10.51
N ASN A 67 55.97 -0.23 -9.95
CA ASN A 67 57.43 -0.14 -9.79
C ASN A 67 57.97 -1.13 -8.74
N GLU A 68 57.13 -1.60 -7.82
CA GLU A 68 57.49 -2.54 -6.77
C GLU A 68 57.25 -4.02 -7.17
N SER A 69 56.44 -4.28 -8.20
CA SER A 69 56.14 -5.64 -8.68
C SER A 69 56.93 -5.97 -9.96
N ASN A 70 57.83 -6.95 -9.87
CA ASN A 70 58.71 -7.45 -10.95
C ASN A 70 57.96 -8.13 -12.12
N HIS A 71 57.08 -7.40 -12.84
CA HIS A 71 56.39 -7.92 -14.03
C HIS A 71 56.47 -6.99 -15.24
N ASP A 72 56.98 -7.57 -16.33
CA ASP A 72 56.96 -7.18 -17.75
C ASP A 72 56.99 -5.66 -18.05
N ASP A 73 58.21 -5.15 -18.30
CA ASP A 73 58.51 -3.75 -18.69
C ASP A 73 57.59 -3.21 -19.80
N THR A 74 57.08 -4.08 -20.67
CA THR A 74 56.24 -3.70 -21.81
C THR A 74 54.85 -3.21 -21.39
N PHE A 75 54.21 -3.88 -20.42
CA PHE A 75 52.89 -3.49 -19.93
C PHE A 75 52.98 -2.18 -19.14
N ASN A 76 54.01 -2.04 -18.30
CA ASN A 76 54.26 -0.85 -17.49
C ASN A 76 54.51 0.37 -18.38
N GLN A 77 55.28 0.21 -19.46
CA GLN A 77 55.48 1.26 -20.46
C GLN A 77 54.19 1.65 -21.19
N LEU A 78 53.32 0.69 -21.54
CA LEU A 78 52.04 1.00 -22.17
C LEU A 78 51.09 1.76 -21.22
N VAL A 79 51.05 1.38 -19.93
CA VAL A 79 50.26 2.09 -18.91
C VAL A 79 50.81 3.50 -18.67
N ILE A 80 52.13 3.67 -18.57
CA ILE A 80 52.78 4.98 -18.45
C ILE A 80 52.51 5.86 -19.67
N ASN A 81 52.62 5.31 -20.88
CA ASN A 81 52.34 6.05 -22.11
C ASN A 81 50.86 6.43 -22.24
N ALA A 82 49.94 5.54 -21.85
CA ALA A 82 48.52 5.87 -21.78
C ALA A 82 48.23 6.97 -20.75
N ALA A 83 48.91 6.95 -19.59
CA ALA A 83 48.82 7.99 -18.56
C ALA A 83 49.31 9.35 -19.06
N LEU A 84 50.47 9.39 -19.71
CA LEU A 84 51.05 10.60 -20.31
C LEU A 84 50.15 11.17 -21.41
N ASN A 85 49.53 10.29 -22.20
CA ASN A 85 48.63 10.68 -23.29
C ASN A 85 47.17 10.90 -22.86
N LYS A 86 46.85 10.71 -21.56
CA LYS A 86 45.49 10.79 -21.01
C LYS A 86 44.50 9.87 -21.72
N ASP A 87 44.95 8.70 -22.17
CA ASP A 87 44.09 7.68 -22.79
C ASP A 87 43.28 6.94 -21.72
N THR A 88 42.12 7.50 -21.40
CA THR A 88 41.28 7.02 -20.30
C THR A 88 40.68 5.63 -20.54
N ASP A 89 40.51 5.24 -21.80
CA ASP A 89 39.89 3.96 -22.15
C ASP A 89 40.89 2.81 -22.00
N TYR A 90 42.15 3.03 -22.43
CA TYR A 90 43.23 2.07 -22.19
C TYR A 90 43.50 1.87 -20.69
N LEU A 91 43.54 2.97 -19.92
CA LEU A 91 43.77 2.91 -18.47
C LEU A 91 42.68 2.14 -17.73
N ARG A 92 41.40 2.34 -18.11
CA ARG A 92 40.27 1.57 -17.56
C ARG A 92 40.37 0.08 -17.88
N ALA A 93 40.71 -0.26 -19.12
CA ALA A 93 40.89 -1.65 -19.54
C ALA A 93 42.06 -2.33 -18.81
N ALA A 94 43.19 -1.63 -18.66
CA ALA A 94 44.37 -2.12 -17.96
C ALA A 94 44.10 -2.34 -16.45
N ILE A 95 43.41 -1.40 -15.79
CA ILE A 95 42.98 -1.55 -14.39
C ILE A 95 42.06 -2.77 -14.23
N SER A 96 41.08 -2.95 -15.14
CA SER A 96 40.17 -4.09 -15.12
C SER A 96 40.86 -5.44 -15.31
N LEU A 97 41.92 -5.50 -16.14
CA LEU A 97 42.71 -6.71 -16.40
C LEU A 97 43.65 -7.08 -15.22
N GLN A 98 44.21 -6.09 -14.53
CA GLN A 98 45.10 -6.32 -13.39
C GLN A 98 44.32 -6.72 -12.13
N CYS A 99 43.09 -6.22 -11.99
CA CYS A 99 42.18 -6.52 -10.89
C CYS A 99 41.77 -8.01 -10.80
N GLU A 100 41.87 -8.80 -11.87
CA GLU A 100 41.65 -10.26 -11.79
C GLU A 100 42.75 -11.00 -11.00
N LYS A 101 43.91 -10.37 -10.75
CA LYS A 101 45.08 -10.99 -10.10
C LYS A 101 45.33 -10.55 -8.66
N ILE A 102 44.65 -9.51 -8.16
CA ILE A 102 44.86 -8.96 -6.81
C ILE A 102 43.51 -8.94 -6.09
N ASP A 103 43.37 -9.76 -5.05
CA ASP A 103 42.12 -10.05 -4.33
C ASP A 103 41.64 -8.91 -3.39
N TYR A 104 41.83 -7.63 -3.77
CA TYR A 104 41.42 -6.49 -2.95
C TYR A 104 40.93 -5.30 -3.80
N ALA A 105 39.67 -4.92 -3.57
CA ALA A 105 39.07 -3.57 -3.55
C ALA A 105 39.30 -2.55 -4.70
N CYS A 106 40.17 -2.81 -5.68
CA CYS A 106 40.53 -1.84 -6.73
C CYS A 106 39.50 -1.80 -7.89
N CYS A 107 38.57 -2.77 -7.95
CA CYS A 107 37.62 -2.96 -9.05
C CYS A 107 36.53 -1.88 -9.20
N GLU A 108 36.38 -0.94 -8.25
CA GLU A 108 35.29 0.05 -8.25
C GLU A 108 35.77 1.51 -8.41
N LEU A 109 37.05 1.75 -8.66
CA LEU A 109 37.59 3.11 -8.77
C LEU A 109 37.23 3.77 -10.11
N SER A 110 36.11 4.47 -10.13
CA SER A 110 35.75 5.37 -11.21
C SER A 110 36.42 6.74 -11.00
N THR A 111 37.19 7.19 -12.00
CA THR A 111 38.00 8.40 -11.93
C THR A 111 37.14 9.63 -12.18
N ASN A 112 37.39 10.73 -11.45
CA ASN A 112 36.57 11.95 -11.41
C ASN A 112 35.22 11.77 -10.68
N GLU A 113 35.10 10.76 -9.82
CA GLU A 113 33.97 10.57 -8.93
C GLU A 113 34.28 11.14 -7.53
N ALA A 114 33.24 11.71 -6.89
CA ALA A 114 33.32 12.24 -5.54
C ALA A 114 32.56 11.32 -4.59
N PHE A 115 33.27 10.79 -3.60
CA PHE A 115 32.72 9.98 -2.52
C PHE A 115 32.49 10.83 -1.29
N TYR A 116 31.37 10.58 -0.61
CA TYR A 116 30.95 11.33 0.58
C TYR A 116 31.14 10.44 1.80
N GLU A 117 32.20 10.67 2.57
CA GLU A 117 32.47 9.94 3.80
C GLU A 117 31.70 10.58 4.96
N TYR A 118 30.63 9.90 5.38
CA TYR A 118 29.77 10.40 6.44
C TYR A 118 30.40 10.20 7.82
N LYS A 119 30.53 11.29 8.59
CA LYS A 119 31.02 11.28 9.97
C LYS A 119 29.94 10.78 10.92
N THR A 120 29.70 9.48 10.89
CA THR A 120 28.71 8.83 11.76
C THR A 120 29.32 7.74 12.61
N ASN A 121 28.77 7.58 13.81
CA ASN A 121 29.03 6.43 14.67
C ASN A 121 27.75 5.60 14.88
N PRO A 122 27.87 4.35 15.37
CA PRO A 122 26.71 3.48 15.56
C PRO A 122 25.62 4.06 16.46
N ALA A 123 25.99 4.83 17.50
CA ALA A 123 25.02 5.45 18.40
C ALA A 123 24.22 6.58 17.72
N GLN A 124 24.89 7.40 16.90
CA GLN A 124 24.24 8.44 16.11
C GLN A 124 23.26 7.83 15.09
N LEU A 125 23.66 6.76 14.38
CA LEU A 125 22.78 6.08 13.44
C LEU A 125 21.56 5.44 14.14
N ALA A 126 21.75 4.86 15.32
CA ALA A 126 20.64 4.34 16.12
C ALA A 126 19.65 5.45 16.55
N ASN A 127 20.16 6.61 16.97
CA ASN A 127 19.34 7.77 17.32
C ASN A 127 18.56 8.30 16.10
N VAL A 128 19.19 8.35 14.92
CA VAL A 128 18.50 8.72 13.68
C VAL A 128 17.39 7.72 13.36
N ASN A 129 17.65 6.43 13.48
CA ASN A 129 16.67 5.38 13.22
C ASN A 129 15.43 5.50 14.14
N GLN A 130 15.64 5.81 15.43
CA GLN A 130 14.56 6.10 16.38
C GLN A 130 13.82 7.39 16.05
N THR A 131 14.54 8.43 15.63
CA THR A 131 13.94 9.71 15.19
C THR A 131 13.03 9.51 13.99
N ILE A 132 13.47 8.74 12.98
CA ILE A 132 12.67 8.39 11.79
C ILE A 132 11.38 7.68 12.21
N ARG A 133 11.48 6.68 13.11
CA ARG A 133 10.32 5.98 13.63
C ARG A 133 9.34 6.95 14.31
N ALA A 134 9.83 7.79 15.21
CA ALA A 134 9.00 8.77 15.91
C ALA A 134 8.31 9.76 14.95
N ILE A 135 8.98 10.17 13.87
CA ILE A 135 8.40 11.01 12.80
C ILE A 135 7.28 10.28 12.06
N ILE A 136 7.47 9.02 11.67
CA ILE A 136 6.43 8.28 10.94
C ILE A 136 5.25 7.99 11.88
N ASP A 137 5.49 7.55 13.12
CA ASP A 137 4.44 7.26 14.09
C ASP A 137 3.59 8.49 14.40
N ARG A 138 4.21 9.66 14.66
CA ARG A 138 3.45 10.91 14.91
C ARG A 138 2.65 11.39 13.69
N ILE A 139 2.91 10.83 12.51
CA ILE A 139 2.21 11.18 11.27
C ILE A 139 1.14 10.14 10.94
N PHE A 140 1.35 8.84 11.18
CA PHE A 140 0.41 7.80 10.77
C PHE A 140 -0.36 7.16 11.91
N MET A 141 0.25 7.05 13.09
CA MET A 141 -0.29 6.36 14.27
C MET A 141 -0.92 7.35 15.24
N VAL A 142 -1.83 8.19 14.73
CA VAL A 142 -2.48 9.27 15.48
C VAL A 142 -3.99 9.31 15.28
N ASP A 143 -4.68 9.98 16.21
CA ASP A 143 -6.09 10.34 16.06
C ASP A 143 -6.27 11.58 15.17
N THR A 144 -7.51 12.06 15.05
CA THR A 144 -7.81 13.25 14.23
C THR A 144 -7.28 14.56 14.80
N ASN A 145 -6.87 14.56 16.07
CA ASN A 145 -6.30 15.69 16.79
C ASN A 145 -4.77 15.58 16.91
N ASN A 146 -4.16 14.63 16.19
CA ASN A 146 -2.72 14.33 16.18
C ASN A 146 -2.17 13.80 17.51
N ASN A 147 -3.00 13.21 18.36
CA ASN A 147 -2.49 12.47 19.53
C ASN A 147 -2.11 11.05 19.12
N ASN A 148 -1.02 10.52 19.67
CA ASN A 148 -0.61 9.15 19.42
C ASN A 148 -1.70 8.15 19.82
N VAL A 149 -1.90 7.16 18.97
CA VAL A 149 -2.86 6.08 19.15
C VAL A 149 -2.08 4.78 19.32
N GLY A 150 -2.33 4.11 20.44
CA GLY A 150 -1.90 2.73 20.67
C GLY A 150 -3.04 1.74 20.41
N PRO A 151 -2.79 0.42 20.55
CA PRO A 151 -3.77 -0.62 20.24
C PRO A 151 -5.07 -0.50 21.06
N ASN A 152 -4.98 -0.06 22.32
CA ASN A 152 -6.14 0.16 23.19
C ASN A 152 -7.06 1.31 22.74
N ARG A 153 -6.58 2.14 21.81
CA ARG A 153 -7.31 3.26 21.21
C ARG A 153 -7.45 3.10 19.70
N ALA A 154 -7.35 1.87 19.17
CA ALA A 154 -7.37 1.58 17.74
C ALA A 154 -8.57 2.23 16.99
N LYS A 155 -9.72 2.35 17.66
CA LYS A 155 -10.90 3.01 17.10
C LYS A 155 -10.67 4.50 16.80
N ASP A 156 -9.84 5.18 17.58
CA ASP A 156 -9.56 6.61 17.45
C ASP A 156 -8.60 6.91 16.28
N LEU A 157 -7.88 5.89 15.77
CA LEU A 157 -6.94 6.04 14.66
C LEU A 157 -7.59 6.78 13.49
N TRP A 158 -6.92 7.80 12.96
CA TRP A 158 -7.51 8.69 11.94
C TRP A 158 -8.08 7.93 10.73
N PHE A 159 -7.41 6.86 10.28
CA PHE A 159 -7.85 6.07 9.13
C PHE A 159 -9.13 5.28 9.47
N MET A 160 -9.16 4.69 10.67
CA MET A 160 -10.31 3.96 11.18
C MET A 160 -11.51 4.90 11.38
N SER A 161 -11.36 5.94 12.21
CA SER A 161 -12.44 6.83 12.62
C SER A 161 -13.01 7.68 11.47
N GLN A 162 -12.16 8.17 10.56
CA GLN A 162 -12.61 9.10 9.51
C GLN A 162 -13.08 8.41 8.23
N TYR A 163 -12.65 7.17 7.97
CA TYR A 163 -12.87 6.52 6.67
C TYR A 163 -13.44 5.11 6.76
N VAL A 164 -12.81 4.22 7.54
CA VAL A 164 -13.23 2.81 7.59
C VAL A 164 -14.54 2.65 8.36
N GLU A 165 -14.65 3.16 9.58
CA GLU A 165 -15.89 3.07 10.38
C GLU A 165 -17.09 3.73 9.68
N PRO A 166 -16.99 4.94 9.11
CA PRO A 166 -18.10 5.52 8.35
C PRO A 166 -18.50 4.71 7.11
N SER A 167 -17.58 3.96 6.51
CA SER A 167 -17.88 3.06 5.38
C SER A 167 -18.58 1.79 5.86
N TYR A 168 -18.15 1.23 6.98
CA TYR A 168 -18.80 0.10 7.64
C TYR A 168 -20.24 0.46 8.04
N LEU A 169 -20.43 1.61 8.71
CA LEU A 169 -21.74 2.16 9.06
C LEU A 169 -22.66 2.29 7.84
N GLN A 170 -22.13 2.80 6.72
CA GLN A 170 -22.89 2.89 5.47
C GLN A 170 -23.33 1.52 4.97
N GLY A 171 -22.45 0.51 4.98
CA GLY A 171 -22.79 -0.85 4.58
C GLY A 171 -23.87 -1.45 5.48
N THR A 172 -23.75 -1.27 6.80
CA THR A 172 -24.76 -1.69 7.78
C THR A 172 -26.12 -1.05 7.52
N ALA A 173 -26.17 0.27 7.29
CA ALA A 173 -27.41 0.97 6.99
C ALA A 173 -28.03 0.52 5.65
N GLN A 174 -27.21 0.28 4.63
CA GLN A 174 -27.67 -0.26 3.34
C GLN A 174 -28.25 -1.65 3.49
N GLU A 175 -27.63 -2.51 4.31
CA GLU A 175 -28.10 -3.87 4.51
C GLU A 175 -29.37 -3.94 5.34
N MET A 176 -29.45 -3.15 6.41
CA MET A 176 -30.67 -3.02 7.20
C MET A 176 -31.84 -2.57 6.30
N ALA A 177 -31.65 -1.54 5.48
CA ALA A 177 -32.69 -1.10 4.54
C ALA A 177 -33.07 -2.20 3.54
N ASN A 178 -32.09 -2.96 3.05
CA ASN A 178 -32.31 -4.07 2.12
C ASN A 178 -33.11 -5.24 2.75
N LEU A 179 -32.80 -5.62 3.98
CA LEU A 179 -33.49 -6.68 4.72
C LEU A 179 -34.88 -6.23 5.18
N SER A 180 -35.02 -5.00 5.69
CA SER A 180 -36.31 -4.43 6.07
C SER A 180 -37.29 -4.32 4.89
N ASN A 181 -36.78 -4.11 3.67
CA ASN A 181 -37.63 -4.11 2.49
C ASN A 181 -38.12 -5.52 2.10
N GLN A 182 -37.35 -6.57 2.42
CA GLN A 182 -37.66 -7.96 2.06
C GLN A 182 -38.42 -8.71 3.17
N SER A 183 -38.30 -8.31 4.43
CA SER A 183 -38.89 -9.00 5.58
C SER A 183 -39.54 -8.04 6.57
N GLU A 184 -40.85 -8.19 6.74
CA GLU A 184 -41.64 -7.45 7.75
C GLU A 184 -41.18 -7.78 9.17
N VAL A 185 -40.77 -9.03 9.42
CA VAL A 185 -40.25 -9.47 10.73
C VAL A 185 -38.95 -8.75 11.06
N TYR A 186 -38.01 -8.68 10.11
CA TYR A 186 -36.77 -7.94 10.31
C TYR A 186 -37.04 -6.45 10.54
N ALA A 187 -37.91 -5.86 9.71
CA ALA A 187 -38.28 -4.44 9.83
C ALA A 187 -38.89 -4.10 11.20
N ALA A 188 -39.71 -5.00 11.76
CA ALA A 188 -40.33 -4.81 13.07
C ALA A 188 -39.31 -4.90 14.22
N THR A 189 -38.33 -5.81 14.15
CA THR A 189 -37.31 -5.99 15.21
C THR A 189 -36.16 -4.98 15.11
N ARG A 190 -35.86 -4.49 13.90
CA ARG A 190 -34.80 -3.50 13.63
C ARG A 190 -35.44 -2.20 13.09
N PRO A 191 -36.09 -1.38 13.93
CA PRO A 191 -36.87 -0.24 13.47
C PRO A 191 -36.02 0.94 12.95
N ASN A 192 -34.76 1.05 13.41
CA ASN A 192 -33.85 2.10 12.99
C ASN A 192 -32.38 1.64 13.06
N VAL A 193 -31.51 2.35 12.34
CA VAL A 193 -30.07 2.03 12.28
C VAL A 193 -29.45 2.12 13.67
N GLU A 194 -29.85 3.09 14.49
CA GLU A 194 -29.31 3.32 15.83
C GLU A 194 -29.42 2.07 16.74
N ALA A 195 -30.58 1.41 16.75
CA ALA A 195 -30.78 0.15 17.48
C ALA A 195 -29.82 -0.96 17.01
N LEU A 196 -29.52 -1.02 15.71
CA LEU A 196 -28.55 -1.96 15.16
C LEU A 196 -27.11 -1.59 15.55
N LEU A 197 -26.75 -0.31 15.56
CA LEU A 197 -25.42 0.15 15.98
C LEU A 197 -25.15 -0.12 17.46
N PHE A 198 -26.15 0.04 18.33
CA PHE A 198 -25.99 -0.25 19.76
C PHE A 198 -26.07 -1.73 20.11
N SER A 199 -26.32 -2.60 19.12
CA SER A 199 -26.33 -4.05 19.35
C SER A 199 -24.93 -4.59 19.67
N GLU A 200 -24.89 -5.54 20.59
CA GLU A 200 -23.66 -6.21 21.01
C GLU A 200 -22.89 -6.85 19.82
N PRO A 201 -23.54 -7.53 18.85
CA PRO A 201 -22.85 -8.04 17.67
C PRO A 201 -22.19 -6.94 16.82
N TYR A 202 -22.82 -5.78 16.66
CA TYR A 202 -22.23 -4.67 15.91
C TYR A 202 -21.00 -4.10 16.63
N GLN A 203 -21.10 -3.82 17.93
CA GLN A 203 -19.99 -3.27 18.72
C GLN A 203 -18.78 -4.20 18.72
N ARG A 204 -19.02 -5.52 18.83
CA ARG A 204 -17.96 -6.53 18.76
C ARG A 204 -17.22 -6.51 17.42
N ARG A 205 -17.96 -6.41 16.30
CA ARG A 205 -17.38 -6.35 14.95
C ARG A 205 -16.57 -5.08 14.72
N ILE A 206 -17.04 -3.93 15.19
CA ILE A 206 -16.28 -2.68 15.11
C ILE A 206 -14.97 -2.75 15.91
N GLY A 207 -14.98 -3.37 17.09
CA GLY A 207 -13.75 -3.59 17.85
C GLY A 207 -12.72 -4.44 17.09
N LEU A 208 -13.16 -5.57 16.51
CA LEU A 208 -12.29 -6.43 15.70
C LEU A 208 -11.77 -5.73 14.43
N LEU A 209 -12.64 -4.96 13.77
CA LEU A 209 -12.28 -4.15 12.61
C LEU A 209 -11.22 -3.11 13.00
N ALA A 210 -11.43 -2.37 14.09
CA ALA A 210 -10.47 -1.37 14.56
C ALA A 210 -9.10 -2.00 14.85
N SER A 211 -9.04 -3.15 15.54
CA SER A 211 -7.78 -3.85 15.79
C SER A 211 -7.07 -4.24 14.48
N ARG A 212 -7.81 -4.77 13.49
CA ARG A 212 -7.25 -5.12 12.18
C ARG A 212 -6.69 -3.90 11.45
N GLU A 213 -7.42 -2.79 11.45
CA GLU A 213 -6.97 -1.55 10.80
C GLU A 213 -5.75 -0.94 11.50
N PHE A 214 -5.68 -1.04 12.82
CA PHE A 214 -4.51 -0.63 13.59
C PHE A 214 -3.27 -1.43 13.20
N GLU A 215 -3.36 -2.76 13.18
CA GLU A 215 -2.25 -3.63 12.78
C GLU A 215 -1.83 -3.38 11.32
N LEU A 216 -2.77 -3.15 10.41
CA LEU A 216 -2.47 -2.80 9.02
C LEU A 216 -1.68 -1.49 8.93
N MET A 217 -2.10 -0.46 9.66
CA MET A 217 -1.45 0.85 9.67
C MET A 217 -0.09 0.82 10.37
N GLN A 218 0.06 -0.03 11.38
CA GLN A 218 1.33 -0.31 12.02
C GLN A 218 2.30 -0.97 11.04
N GLY A 219 1.87 -2.00 10.32
CA GLY A 219 2.68 -2.67 9.30
C GLY A 219 3.08 -1.72 8.16
N PHE A 220 2.16 -0.87 7.68
CA PHE A 220 2.49 0.16 6.70
C PHE A 220 3.54 1.14 7.22
N THR A 221 3.42 1.57 8.47
CA THR A 221 4.39 2.45 9.13
C THR A 221 5.76 1.79 9.24
N ASP A 222 5.80 0.52 9.63
CA ASP A 222 7.03 -0.28 9.74
C ASP A 222 7.73 -0.43 8.39
N ASP A 223 6.98 -0.67 7.32
CA ASP A 223 7.52 -0.75 5.95
C ASP A 223 8.17 0.57 5.50
N VAL A 224 7.53 1.70 5.80
CA VAL A 224 8.05 3.04 5.48
C VAL A 224 9.32 3.33 6.28
N VAL A 225 9.32 3.02 7.58
CA VAL A 225 10.49 3.18 8.46
C VAL A 225 11.67 2.35 7.95
N LYS A 226 11.44 1.05 7.73
CA LYS A 226 12.46 0.12 7.23
C LYS A 226 13.06 0.60 5.90
N SER A 227 12.21 0.96 4.94
CA SER A 227 12.65 1.43 3.63
C SER A 227 13.46 2.72 3.72
N THR A 228 13.06 3.64 4.61
CA THR A 228 13.78 4.89 4.85
C THR A 228 15.17 4.61 5.41
N GLN A 229 15.26 3.81 6.47
CA GLN A 229 16.52 3.46 7.13
C GLN A 229 17.47 2.74 6.18
N GLN A 230 16.95 1.83 5.34
CA GLN A 230 17.76 1.14 4.33
C GLN A 230 18.32 2.09 3.28
N ILE A 231 17.52 3.02 2.76
CA ILE A 231 17.99 4.01 1.77
C ILE A 231 19.07 4.91 2.37
N LEU A 232 18.87 5.38 3.61
CA LEU A 232 19.84 6.21 4.30
C LEU A 232 21.16 5.46 4.53
N SER A 233 21.11 4.32 5.22
CA SER A 233 22.32 3.56 5.58
C SER A 233 23.08 3.09 4.35
N SER A 234 22.38 2.59 3.32
CA SER A 234 23.04 2.08 2.10
C SER A 234 23.62 3.23 1.28
N GLY A 235 22.91 4.36 1.18
CA GLY A 235 23.41 5.54 0.48
C GLY A 235 24.66 6.11 1.14
N MET A 236 24.68 6.16 2.48
CA MET A 236 25.83 6.64 3.25
C MET A 236 27.02 5.68 3.17
N ALA A 237 26.78 4.38 3.29
CA ALA A 237 27.84 3.37 3.18
C ALA A 237 28.46 3.33 1.77
N ALA A 238 27.66 3.56 0.73
CA ALA A 238 28.12 3.65 -0.65
C ALA A 238 28.76 5.01 -1.00
N GLY A 239 28.91 5.93 -0.02
CA GLY A 239 29.51 7.24 -0.24
C GLY A 239 28.71 8.15 -1.18
N GLN A 240 27.38 7.96 -1.30
CA GLN A 240 26.53 8.77 -2.16
C GLN A 240 26.36 10.19 -1.61
N SER A 241 26.20 11.17 -2.49
CA SER A 241 25.92 12.54 -2.04
C SER A 241 24.56 12.66 -1.34
N PRO A 242 24.39 13.60 -0.38
CA PRO A 242 23.09 13.86 0.26
C PRO A 242 21.96 14.12 -0.73
N THR A 243 22.29 14.73 -1.89
CA THR A 243 21.33 14.98 -2.97
C THR A 243 20.83 13.68 -3.63
N VAL A 244 21.72 12.70 -3.81
CA VAL A 244 21.35 11.38 -4.35
C VAL A 244 20.48 10.62 -3.34
N VAL A 245 20.86 10.62 -2.06
CA VAL A 245 20.07 10.01 -0.97
C VAL A 245 18.67 10.63 -0.89
N ALA A 246 18.58 11.97 -0.88
CA ALA A 246 17.31 12.69 -0.87
C ALA A 246 16.43 12.36 -2.10
N ARG A 247 17.04 12.18 -3.29
CA ARG A 247 16.34 11.77 -4.51
C ARG A 247 15.80 10.35 -4.40
N SER A 248 16.56 9.43 -3.82
CA SER A 248 16.13 8.04 -3.55
C SER A 248 14.95 8.00 -2.57
N LEU A 249 15.02 8.77 -1.48
CA LEU A 249 13.90 8.93 -0.56
C LEU A 249 12.66 9.50 -1.24
N LYS A 250 12.82 10.55 -2.06
CA LYS A 250 11.72 11.15 -2.81
C LYS A 250 11.01 10.15 -3.72
N LYS A 251 11.77 9.26 -4.36
CA LYS A 251 11.25 8.18 -5.20
C LYS A 251 10.55 7.10 -4.38
N MET A 252 11.07 6.74 -3.20
CA MET A 252 10.43 5.77 -2.31
C MET A 252 9.09 6.27 -1.76
N PHE A 253 9.04 7.51 -1.28
CA PHE A 253 7.80 8.14 -0.81
C PHE A 253 6.83 8.45 -1.96
N ASP A 254 7.35 8.59 -3.18
CA ASP A 254 6.60 8.87 -4.40
C ASP A 254 5.67 10.10 -4.29
N VAL A 255 6.28 11.24 -4.04
CA VAL A 255 5.56 12.50 -3.79
C VAL A 255 4.94 13.15 -5.04
N LYS A 256 5.07 12.52 -6.23
CA LYS A 256 4.51 12.98 -7.51
C LYS A 256 4.10 11.80 -8.36
N GLN A 257 2.98 11.96 -9.08
CA GLN A 257 2.55 10.98 -10.07
C GLN A 257 3.53 10.89 -11.25
N ASP A 258 3.58 9.72 -11.87
CA ASP A 258 4.21 9.54 -13.17
C ASP A 258 3.39 10.16 -14.31
N GLU A 259 3.92 10.08 -15.54
CA GLU A 259 3.29 10.59 -16.76
C GLU A 259 1.90 9.99 -17.04
N LYS A 260 1.59 8.82 -16.46
CA LYS A 260 0.29 8.13 -16.59
C LYS A 260 -0.65 8.45 -15.42
N GLY A 261 -0.27 9.37 -14.53
CA GLY A 261 -1.04 9.73 -13.35
C GLY A 261 -1.00 8.68 -12.24
N SER A 262 -0.06 7.75 -12.28
CA SER A 262 0.10 6.67 -11.29
C SER A 262 1.09 7.04 -10.21
N TYR A 263 0.86 6.51 -9.02
CA TYR A 263 1.81 6.58 -7.91
C TYR A 263 2.55 5.24 -7.78
N HIS A 264 3.74 5.28 -7.21
CA HIS A 264 4.69 4.21 -6.90
C HIS A 264 5.02 4.19 -5.39
N GLY A 265 5.87 3.26 -4.96
CA GLY A 265 6.40 3.23 -3.59
C GLY A 265 5.32 3.29 -2.50
N SER A 266 5.60 4.05 -1.44
CA SER A 266 4.71 4.18 -0.28
C SER A 266 3.34 4.76 -0.64
N MET A 267 3.27 5.64 -1.65
CA MET A 267 2.01 6.25 -2.09
C MET A 267 1.13 5.26 -2.86
N ALA A 268 1.72 4.38 -3.67
CA ALA A 268 0.98 3.29 -4.32
C ALA A 268 0.33 2.38 -3.28
N ARG A 269 1.11 1.96 -2.26
CA ARG A 269 0.63 1.10 -1.19
C ARG A 269 -0.47 1.77 -0.36
N ALA A 270 -0.30 3.05 -0.01
CA ALA A 270 -1.32 3.81 0.70
C ALA A 270 -2.64 3.92 -0.10
N ASN A 271 -2.55 4.12 -1.41
CA ASN A 271 -3.72 4.15 -2.28
C ASN A 271 -4.45 2.81 -2.34
N GLU A 272 -3.70 1.71 -2.34
CA GLU A 272 -4.25 0.35 -2.28
C GLU A 272 -4.94 0.07 -0.95
N ILE A 273 -4.34 0.46 0.19
CA ILE A 273 -4.96 0.36 1.53
C ILE A 273 -6.29 1.11 1.54
N ALA A 274 -6.29 2.38 1.12
CA ALA A 274 -7.50 3.21 1.10
C ALA A 274 -8.62 2.56 0.26
N ARG A 275 -8.29 2.01 -0.92
CA ARG A 275 -9.28 1.34 -1.77
C ARG A 275 -9.76 0.03 -1.17
N THR A 276 -8.86 -0.76 -0.61
CA THR A 276 -9.15 -2.12 -0.16
C THR A 276 -9.95 -2.12 1.13
N GLU A 277 -9.56 -1.31 2.10
CA GLU A 277 -10.20 -1.35 3.42
C GLU A 277 -11.47 -0.53 3.50
N ILE A 278 -11.56 0.62 2.82
CA ILE A 278 -12.79 1.42 2.86
C ILE A 278 -13.91 0.70 2.09
N VAL A 279 -13.62 0.18 0.89
CA VAL A 279 -14.62 -0.58 0.12
C VAL A 279 -14.88 -1.93 0.79
N GLY A 280 -13.85 -2.57 1.32
CA GLY A 280 -13.95 -3.80 2.09
C GLY A 280 -14.87 -3.66 3.29
N ALA A 281 -14.73 -2.61 4.09
CA ALA A 281 -15.57 -2.37 5.27
C ALA A 281 -17.05 -2.21 4.93
N ALA A 282 -17.39 -1.53 3.84
CA ALA A 282 -18.78 -1.44 3.39
C ALA A 282 -19.34 -2.83 3.02
N ARG A 283 -18.56 -3.68 2.36
CA ARG A 283 -18.97 -5.05 2.02
C ARG A 283 -19.08 -5.95 3.24
N ASP A 284 -18.05 -5.94 4.09
CA ASP A 284 -17.94 -6.74 5.30
C ASP A 284 -19.15 -6.45 6.19
N ALA A 285 -19.54 -5.19 6.35
CA ALA A 285 -20.72 -4.78 7.10
C ALA A 285 -22.03 -5.40 6.60
N ARG A 286 -22.22 -5.49 5.27
CA ARG A 286 -23.41 -6.12 4.67
C ARG A 286 -23.41 -7.62 4.88
N LEU A 287 -22.26 -8.26 4.67
CA LEU A 287 -22.12 -9.70 4.85
C LEU A 287 -22.31 -10.10 6.32
N ASP A 288 -21.77 -9.30 7.24
CA ASP A 288 -21.89 -9.51 8.67
C ASP A 288 -23.33 -9.34 9.16
N GLU A 289 -24.05 -8.33 8.67
CA GLU A 289 -25.45 -8.14 9.03
C GLU A 289 -26.37 -9.19 8.41
N SER A 290 -26.14 -9.56 7.15
CA SER A 290 -26.86 -10.68 6.51
C SER A 290 -26.69 -11.98 7.30
N LEU A 291 -25.45 -12.31 7.68
CA LEU A 291 -25.18 -13.51 8.47
C LEU A 291 -25.80 -13.45 9.87
N GLN A 292 -25.85 -12.26 10.48
CA GLN A 292 -26.50 -12.07 11.77
C GLN A 292 -28.02 -12.27 11.65
N ALA A 293 -28.64 -11.71 10.61
CA ALA A 293 -30.06 -11.82 10.36
C ALA A 293 -30.48 -13.28 10.09
N ASP A 294 -29.70 -14.02 9.29
CA ASP A 294 -29.94 -15.45 9.05
C ASP A 294 -29.98 -16.24 10.37
N LYS A 295 -29.06 -15.93 11.30
CA LYS A 295 -28.98 -16.61 12.61
C LYS A 295 -30.11 -16.22 13.57
N GLU A 296 -30.48 -14.95 13.61
CA GLU A 296 -31.48 -14.44 14.56
C GLU A 296 -32.92 -14.75 14.12
N PHE A 297 -33.19 -14.68 12.82
CA PHE A 297 -34.55 -14.79 12.29
C PHE A 297 -34.80 -16.09 11.53
N GLY A 298 -33.79 -16.94 11.36
CA GLY A 298 -33.90 -18.20 10.61
C GLY A 298 -34.10 -17.98 9.11
N PHE A 299 -33.64 -16.86 8.56
CA PHE A 299 -33.75 -16.61 7.13
C PHE A 299 -32.88 -17.56 6.32
N ASN A 300 -33.41 -17.97 5.17
CA ASN A 300 -32.63 -18.56 4.11
C ASN A 300 -32.25 -17.44 3.14
N SER A 301 -30.98 -17.00 3.13
CA SER A 301 -30.56 -15.91 2.25
C SER A 301 -29.28 -16.24 1.47
N LYS A 302 -29.13 -15.60 0.31
CA LYS A 302 -27.92 -15.62 -0.50
C LYS A 302 -27.50 -14.20 -0.84
N LEU A 303 -26.21 -14.00 -1.03
CA LEU A 303 -25.64 -12.76 -1.53
C LEU A 303 -25.59 -12.80 -3.06
N MET A 304 -26.25 -11.83 -3.67
CA MET A 304 -26.07 -11.51 -5.08
C MET A 304 -24.83 -10.63 -5.26
N HIS A 305 -23.88 -11.08 -6.06
CA HIS A 305 -22.67 -10.29 -6.32
C HIS A 305 -22.94 -9.18 -7.36
N ILE A 306 -22.66 -7.93 -6.99
CA ILE A 306 -22.78 -6.74 -7.83
C ILE A 306 -21.39 -6.22 -8.15
N SER A 307 -20.90 -6.53 -9.35
CA SER A 307 -19.64 -5.99 -9.84
C SER A 307 -19.83 -4.58 -10.39
N ALA A 308 -18.80 -3.74 -10.27
CA ALA A 308 -18.85 -2.39 -10.83
C ALA A 308 -18.89 -2.35 -12.37
N LEU A 309 -18.48 -3.45 -13.01
CA LEU A 309 -18.37 -3.64 -14.46
C LEU A 309 -17.66 -2.50 -15.22
N VAL A 310 -16.80 -1.74 -14.53
CA VAL A 310 -15.89 -0.76 -15.12
C VAL A 310 -14.89 -1.45 -16.07
N PRO A 311 -14.22 -0.72 -16.99
CA PRO A 311 -13.31 -1.32 -17.97
C PRO A 311 -12.25 -2.24 -17.36
N THR A 312 -11.73 -1.89 -16.19
CA THR A 312 -10.72 -2.64 -15.44
C THR A 312 -11.28 -3.75 -14.54
N THR A 313 -12.58 -4.07 -14.63
CA THR A 313 -13.18 -5.16 -13.85
C THR A 313 -12.58 -6.49 -14.28
N ARG A 314 -11.99 -7.21 -13.32
CA ARG A 314 -11.40 -8.54 -13.50
C ARG A 314 -12.46 -9.54 -13.99
N HIS A 315 -12.06 -10.47 -14.85
CA HIS A 315 -12.94 -11.50 -15.40
C HIS A 315 -13.63 -12.33 -14.30
N THR A 316 -12.87 -12.75 -13.27
CA THR A 316 -13.38 -13.51 -12.13
C THR A 316 -14.47 -12.78 -11.34
N HIS A 317 -14.44 -11.45 -11.33
CA HIS A 317 -15.49 -10.63 -10.71
C HIS A 317 -16.70 -10.51 -11.64
N ALA A 318 -16.48 -10.21 -12.92
CA ALA A 318 -17.54 -10.07 -13.91
C ALA A 318 -18.39 -11.35 -14.04
N VAL A 319 -17.77 -12.54 -14.00
CA VAL A 319 -18.47 -13.83 -14.05
C VAL A 319 -19.41 -14.03 -12.85
N LEU A 320 -19.05 -13.52 -11.68
CA LEU A 320 -19.91 -13.60 -10.49
C LEU A 320 -21.08 -12.61 -10.52
N HIS A 321 -21.07 -11.60 -11.40
CA HIS A 321 -22.11 -10.59 -11.39
C HIS A 321 -23.52 -11.19 -11.58
N GLY A 322 -24.41 -11.00 -10.61
CA GLY A 322 -25.75 -11.59 -10.60
C GLY A 322 -25.81 -13.07 -10.21
N GLU A 323 -24.71 -13.67 -9.80
CA GLU A 323 -24.70 -14.98 -9.14
C GLU A 323 -25.11 -14.86 -7.67
N LEU A 324 -25.87 -15.84 -7.19
CA LEU A 324 -26.27 -15.98 -5.80
C LEU A 324 -25.37 -17.00 -5.11
N ARG A 325 -24.72 -16.59 -4.03
CA ARG A 325 -23.83 -17.44 -3.23
C ARG A 325 -24.11 -17.27 -1.75
N THR A 326 -23.80 -18.28 -0.95
CA THR A 326 -23.87 -18.15 0.51
C THR A 326 -22.81 -17.18 1.01
N GLN A 327 -23.04 -16.59 2.18
CA GLN A 327 -22.11 -15.67 2.86
C GLN A 327 -20.74 -16.32 3.06
N SER A 328 -20.69 -17.60 3.41
CA SER A 328 -19.44 -18.36 3.59
C SER A 328 -18.63 -18.47 2.29
N VAL A 329 -19.30 -18.78 1.17
CA VAL A 329 -18.65 -18.87 -0.15
C VAL A 329 -18.11 -17.51 -0.58
N VAL A 330 -18.87 -16.43 -0.37
CA VAL A 330 -18.42 -15.08 -0.71
C VAL A 330 -17.23 -14.65 0.16
N ARG A 331 -17.27 -14.90 1.47
CA ARG A 331 -16.18 -14.58 2.38
C ARG A 331 -14.90 -15.31 1.96
N ASN A 332 -14.98 -16.61 1.71
CA ASN A 332 -13.82 -17.41 1.27
C ASN A 332 -13.28 -16.94 -0.08
N TRP A 333 -14.16 -16.58 -1.01
CA TRP A 333 -13.73 -16.06 -2.30
C TRP A 333 -12.92 -14.76 -2.19
N TYR A 334 -13.27 -13.87 -1.25
CA TYR A 334 -12.49 -12.65 -1.01
C TYR A 334 -11.10 -12.88 -0.41
N LEU A 335 -10.87 -14.03 0.24
CA LEU A 335 -9.58 -14.37 0.88
C LEU A 335 -8.54 -14.91 -0.11
N ILE A 336 -8.94 -15.33 -1.31
CA ILE A 336 -8.03 -15.96 -2.28
C ILE A 336 -7.66 -15.00 -3.42
N ASN A 337 -6.48 -15.20 -4.01
CA ASN A 337 -6.01 -14.57 -5.25
C ASN A 337 -6.12 -13.03 -5.30
N GLY A 338 -6.07 -12.36 -4.14
CA GLY A 338 -6.21 -10.91 -4.06
C GLY A 338 -7.58 -10.39 -4.52
N ASN A 339 -8.64 -11.21 -4.47
CA ASN A 339 -9.98 -10.80 -4.91
C ASN A 339 -10.51 -9.60 -4.11
N LYS A 340 -10.13 -9.44 -2.83
CA LYS A 340 -10.50 -8.26 -2.03
C LYS A 340 -9.76 -6.99 -2.49
N ILE A 341 -8.51 -7.11 -2.94
CA ILE A 341 -7.60 -5.99 -3.21
C ILE A 341 -8.13 -5.16 -4.38
N ASN A 342 -8.21 -3.84 -4.19
CA ASN A 342 -8.68 -2.86 -5.19
C ASN A 342 -10.05 -3.17 -5.82
N CYS A 343 -10.85 -4.05 -5.20
CA CYS A 343 -12.13 -4.47 -5.72
C CYS A 343 -13.22 -3.42 -5.46
N LEU A 344 -14.01 -3.08 -6.48
CA LEU A 344 -15.15 -2.15 -6.40
C LEU A 344 -16.51 -2.85 -6.26
N CYS A 345 -16.54 -4.19 -6.21
CA CYS A 345 -17.79 -4.93 -6.10
C CYS A 345 -18.51 -4.70 -4.76
N ASN A 346 -19.79 -5.06 -4.73
CA ASN A 346 -20.68 -5.08 -3.57
C ASN A 346 -21.51 -6.38 -3.57
N GLU A 347 -22.14 -6.70 -2.45
CA GLU A 347 -22.93 -7.90 -2.22
C GLU A 347 -24.32 -7.48 -1.77
N VAL A 348 -25.37 -7.90 -2.47
CA VAL A 348 -26.76 -7.59 -2.09
C VAL A 348 -27.45 -8.86 -1.60
N THR A 349 -27.91 -8.87 -0.35
CA THR A 349 -28.65 -10.03 0.18
C THR A 349 -30.00 -10.17 -0.49
N VAL A 350 -30.33 -11.40 -0.84
CA VAL A 350 -31.59 -11.84 -1.42
C VAL A 350 -32.16 -12.93 -0.52
N LEU A 351 -33.34 -12.68 0.03
CA LEU A 351 -34.08 -13.70 0.79
C LEU A 351 -34.66 -14.75 -0.15
N LEU A 352 -34.67 -15.98 0.31
CA LEU A 352 -35.20 -17.15 -0.37
C LEU A 352 -36.46 -17.66 0.35
N ASP A 353 -37.32 -18.35 -0.39
CA ASP A 353 -38.42 -19.13 0.19
C ASP A 353 -37.94 -20.50 0.70
N ASP A 354 -38.90 -21.31 1.16
CA ASP A 354 -38.67 -22.65 1.72
C ASP A 354 -38.16 -23.65 0.66
N ASP A 355 -38.47 -23.40 -0.63
CA ASP A 355 -37.97 -24.19 -1.76
C ASP A 355 -36.54 -23.76 -2.17
N GLY A 356 -36.00 -22.69 -1.57
CA GLY A 356 -34.69 -22.15 -1.86
C GLY A 356 -34.64 -21.21 -3.07
N GLU A 357 -35.79 -20.78 -3.56
CA GLU A 357 -35.94 -19.85 -4.67
C GLU A 357 -36.00 -18.39 -4.19
N PRO A 358 -35.47 -17.42 -4.96
CA PRO A 358 -35.50 -16.01 -4.57
C PRO A 358 -36.92 -15.45 -4.46
N LEU A 359 -37.25 -14.80 -3.34
CA LEU A 359 -38.54 -14.12 -3.16
C LEU A 359 -38.85 -13.09 -4.27
N ASN A 360 -37.78 -12.53 -4.88
CA ASN A 360 -37.91 -11.69 -6.07
C ASN A 360 -36.77 -11.93 -7.07
N THR A 361 -37.13 -12.34 -8.29
CA THR A 361 -36.14 -12.67 -9.34
C THR A 361 -35.77 -11.50 -10.26
N ARG A 362 -36.51 -10.38 -10.23
CA ARG A 362 -36.30 -9.23 -11.13
C ARG A 362 -34.87 -8.65 -11.05
N PRO A 363 -34.32 -8.30 -9.87
CA PRO A 363 -32.99 -7.73 -9.79
C PRO A 363 -31.91 -8.71 -10.27
N ILE A 364 -32.09 -10.01 -10.03
CA ILE A 364 -31.17 -11.07 -10.46
C ILE A 364 -31.16 -11.20 -11.99
N LYS A 365 -32.35 -11.24 -12.62
CA LYS A 365 -32.47 -11.28 -14.08
C LYS A 365 -31.78 -10.08 -14.73
N GLN A 366 -31.93 -8.90 -14.14
CA GLN A 366 -31.27 -7.68 -14.61
C GLN A 366 -29.73 -7.78 -14.50
N ALA A 367 -29.20 -8.17 -13.34
CA ALA A 367 -27.76 -8.34 -13.14
C ALA A 367 -27.15 -9.40 -14.09
N ARG A 368 -27.85 -10.53 -14.30
CA ARG A 368 -27.42 -11.56 -15.26
C ARG A 368 -27.39 -11.07 -16.71
N LYS A 369 -28.33 -10.20 -17.10
CA LYS A 369 -28.32 -9.55 -18.42
C LYS A 369 -27.09 -8.64 -18.58
N GLU A 370 -26.75 -7.87 -17.55
CA GLU A 370 -25.57 -7.00 -17.54
C GLU A 370 -24.26 -7.80 -17.59
N ARG A 371 -24.22 -8.94 -16.89
CA ARG A 371 -23.09 -9.89 -16.98
C ARG A 371 -22.89 -10.38 -18.40
N LYS A 372 -23.95 -10.89 -19.04
CA LYS A 372 -23.93 -11.37 -20.43
C LYS A 372 -23.38 -10.32 -21.38
N ALA A 373 -23.91 -9.09 -21.29
CA ALA A 373 -23.42 -7.96 -22.07
C ALA A 373 -21.93 -7.66 -21.82
N ARG A 374 -21.45 -7.73 -20.57
CA ARG A 374 -20.03 -7.48 -20.24
C ARG A 374 -19.09 -8.57 -20.77
N LEU A 375 -19.55 -9.82 -20.75
CA LEU A 375 -18.77 -11.00 -21.13
C LEU A 375 -18.88 -11.34 -22.63
N GLY A 376 -19.86 -10.77 -23.34
CA GLY A 376 -20.11 -11.06 -24.75
C GLY A 376 -20.75 -12.43 -25.00
N VAL A 377 -21.59 -12.92 -24.07
CA VAL A 377 -22.22 -14.26 -24.10
C VAL A 377 -23.73 -14.22 -23.91
#